data_AF-A0A960UT03-F1
#
_entry.id   AF-A0A960UT03-F1
#
_cell.length_a   1.000
_cell.length_b   1.000
_cell.length_c   1.000
_cell.angle_alpha   90.00
_cell.angle_beta   90.00
_cell.angle_gamma   90.00
#
_symmetry.space_group_name_H-M   'P 1'
#
loop_
_entity.id
_entity.type
_entity.pdbx_description
1 polymer ?
#
loop_
_entity_poly.entity_id
_entity_poly.type
_entity_poly.pdbx_seq_one_letter_code
_entity_poly.pdbx_strand_id
1 'polypeptide(L)'
;SERIVYLSPERVKLSHTGIIVKEGDQLYVIHIVGDHFANYVRKEPLDDFISNGLPDHLCVTRYSASKEVRNEIAATALKYYQEKRGFDYDMTLESERDLFCTELVWRAILDTTGKDVSPQKIPWRGTILIGFKPFFRSPNFEPVYLEKNCPVFETSAASLP
;
A
#
# COMPACT_ATOMS: atom_id res chain seq x y z
N SER A 1 7.82 -10.60 -3.14
CA SER A 1 7.51 -11.64 -4.14
C SER A 1 8.04 -11.25 -5.52
N GLU A 2 9.07 -11.94 -6.00
CA GLU A 2 9.65 -11.69 -7.33
C GLU A 2 8.65 -11.96 -8.47
N ARG A 3 7.73 -12.91 -8.28
CA ARG A 3 6.68 -13.22 -9.26
C ARG A 3 5.75 -12.02 -9.49
N ILE A 4 5.37 -11.29 -8.44
CA ILE A 4 4.55 -10.07 -8.56
C ILE A 4 5.33 -8.99 -9.32
N VAL A 5 6.61 -8.78 -8.97
CA VAL A 5 7.48 -7.81 -9.67
C VAL A 5 7.57 -8.14 -11.16
N TYR A 6 7.77 -9.42 -11.51
CA TYR A 6 7.90 -9.86 -12.90
C TYR A 6 6.60 -9.71 -13.70
N LEU A 7 5.45 -9.99 -13.08
CA LEU A 7 4.15 -9.92 -13.73
C LEU A 7 3.51 -8.52 -13.71
N SER A 8 4.07 -7.60 -12.91
CA SER A 8 3.51 -6.26 -12.76
C SER A 8 3.68 -5.44 -14.05
N PRO A 9 2.60 -4.85 -14.57
CA PRO A 9 2.66 -3.97 -15.75
C PRO A 9 3.42 -2.66 -15.46
N GLU A 10 3.63 -2.29 -14.19
CA GLU A 10 4.28 -1.04 -13.82
C GLU A 10 5.80 -1.05 -13.97
N ARG A 11 6.40 -2.25 -14.05
CA ARG A 11 7.87 -2.47 -14.07
C ARG A 11 8.60 -1.83 -12.89
N VAL A 12 7.99 -1.87 -11.71
CA VAL A 12 8.57 -1.39 -10.45
C VAL A 12 8.98 -2.58 -9.59
N LYS A 13 10.09 -2.46 -8.85
CA LYS A 13 10.63 -3.53 -8.00
C LYS A 13 9.95 -3.58 -6.62
N LEU A 14 8.63 -3.44 -6.60
CA LEU A 14 7.80 -3.53 -5.39
C LEU A 14 6.73 -4.60 -5.60
N SER A 15 6.43 -5.34 -4.54
CA SER A 15 5.45 -6.44 -4.60
C SER A 15 4.41 -6.41 -3.49
N HIS A 16 4.62 -5.57 -2.47
CA HIS A 16 3.78 -5.54 -1.28
C HIS A 16 3.86 -4.17 -0.60
N THR A 17 2.81 -3.81 0.13
CA THR A 17 2.72 -2.53 0.84
C THR A 17 1.75 -2.63 2.01
N GLY A 18 1.82 -1.66 2.92
CA GLY A 18 0.95 -1.52 4.08
C GLY A 18 1.05 -0.12 4.69
N ILE A 19 0.27 0.13 5.75
CA ILE A 19 0.26 1.39 6.50
C ILE A 19 0.97 1.18 7.83
N ILE A 20 1.99 2.00 8.11
CA ILE A 20 2.65 2.01 9.41
C ILE A 20 1.75 2.71 10.43
N VAL A 21 1.55 2.07 11.58
CA VAL A 21 0.83 2.59 12.75
C VAL A 21 1.71 2.54 13.98
N LYS A 22 1.54 3.50 14.89
CA LYS A 22 2.29 3.57 16.16
C LYS A 22 1.35 3.28 17.32
N GLU A 23 1.69 2.29 18.14
CA GLU A 23 1.00 1.93 19.38
C GLU A 23 2.00 2.00 20.54
N GLY A 24 1.87 3.00 21.42
CA GLY A 24 2.90 3.28 22.43
C GLY A 24 4.23 3.61 21.75
N ASP A 25 5.29 2.90 22.11
CA ASP A 25 6.63 3.05 21.50
C ASP A 25 6.92 2.04 20.37
N GLN A 26 5.93 1.23 20.00
CA GLN A 26 6.07 0.18 18.99
C GLN A 26 5.44 0.59 17.66
N LEU A 27 6.06 0.13 16.57
CA LEU A 27 5.57 0.30 15.20
C LEU A 27 5.04 -1.02 14.67
N TYR A 28 3.89 -0.93 14.02
CA TYR A 28 3.24 -2.04 13.35
C TYR A 28 2.92 -1.65 11.91
N VAL A 29 2.77 -2.64 11.04
CA VAL A 29 2.28 -2.48 9.68
C VAL A 29 0.90 -3.14 9.59
N ILE A 30 -0.08 -2.36 9.14
CA ILE A 30 -1.37 -2.87 8.70
C ILE A 30 -1.27 -3.22 7.22
N HIS A 31 -1.39 -4.49 6.88
CA HIS A 31 -1.24 -4.99 5.51
C HIS A 31 -2.15 -6.17 5.25
N ILE A 32 -2.27 -6.56 3.99
CA ILE A 32 -2.97 -7.79 3.61
C ILE A 32 -2.20 -8.57 2.55
N VAL A 33 -2.08 -9.87 2.76
CA VAL A 33 -1.43 -10.80 1.85
C VAL A 33 -2.29 -12.05 1.73
N GLY A 34 -2.49 -12.52 0.50
CA GLY A 34 -3.13 -13.81 0.24
C GLY A 34 -2.13 -14.93 0.46
N ASP A 35 -2.33 -15.72 1.52
CA ASP A 35 -1.55 -16.91 1.81
C ASP A 35 -2.40 -17.98 2.51
N HIS A 36 -1.81 -19.15 2.79
CA HIS A 36 -2.51 -20.27 3.40
C HIS A 36 -2.79 -20.12 4.90
N PHE A 37 -2.24 -19.09 5.55
CA PHE A 37 -2.29 -18.92 7.00
C PHE A 37 -3.38 -17.95 7.44
N ALA A 38 -3.52 -16.81 6.76
CA ALA A 38 -4.54 -15.81 7.11
C ALA A 38 -4.93 -14.95 5.90
N ASN A 39 -6.13 -15.18 5.37
CA ASN A 39 -6.68 -14.41 4.24
C ASN A 39 -7.37 -13.13 4.69
N TYR A 40 -6.84 -12.44 5.68
CA TYR A 40 -7.42 -11.21 6.21
C TYR A 40 -6.34 -10.18 6.55
N VAL A 41 -6.75 -8.92 6.65
CA VAL A 41 -5.86 -7.82 7.07
C VAL A 41 -5.16 -8.16 8.39
N ARG A 42 -3.85 -7.92 8.44
CA ARG A 42 -2.96 -8.22 9.57
C ARG A 42 -2.44 -6.94 10.19
N LYS A 43 -2.11 -7.04 11.48
CA LYS A 43 -1.25 -6.09 12.19
C LYS A 43 0.02 -6.84 12.57
N GLU A 44 1.12 -6.55 11.88
CA GLU A 44 2.40 -7.22 12.06
C GLU A 44 3.43 -6.22 12.63
N PRO A 45 4.30 -6.60 13.59
CA PRO A 45 5.40 -5.75 14.01
C PRO A 45 6.24 -5.29 12.81
N LEU A 46 6.72 -4.04 12.83
CA LEU A 46 7.48 -3.51 11.69
C LEU A 46 8.70 -4.36 11.34
N ASP A 47 9.42 -4.86 12.34
CA ASP A 47 10.61 -5.69 12.15
C ASP A 47 10.27 -7.02 11.45
N ASP A 48 9.16 -7.66 11.86
CA ASP A 48 8.67 -8.89 11.24
C ASP A 48 8.28 -8.64 9.78
N PHE A 49 7.55 -7.56 9.50
CA PHE A 49 7.17 -7.15 8.15
C PHE A 49 8.37 -6.93 7.24
N ILE A 50 9.41 -6.25 7.74
CA ILE A 50 10.65 -6.02 6.99
C ILE A 50 11.39 -7.32 6.74
N SER A 51 11.46 -8.21 7.75
CA SER A 51 12.16 -9.50 7.64
C SER A 51 11.56 -10.45 6.60
N ASN A 52 10.27 -10.29 6.27
CA ASN A 52 9.57 -11.00 5.21
C ASN A 52 9.85 -10.44 3.79
N GLY A 53 10.59 -9.34 3.69
CA GLY A 53 10.99 -8.69 2.45
C GLY A 53 12.34 -9.17 1.91
N LEU A 54 12.68 -8.73 0.70
CA LEU A 54 14.04 -8.87 0.19
C LEU A 54 14.94 -7.82 0.87
N PRO A 55 16.19 -8.15 1.23
CA PRO A 55 17.15 -7.16 1.73
C PRO A 55 17.30 -5.99 0.76
N ASP A 56 17.49 -4.78 1.29
CA ASP A 56 17.71 -3.54 0.55
C ASP A 56 16.55 -3.11 -0.39
N HIS A 57 15.32 -3.57 -0.15
CA HIS A 57 14.10 -3.24 -0.92
C HIS A 57 12.99 -2.56 -0.08
N LEU A 58 13.32 -1.96 1.06
CA LEU A 58 12.39 -1.22 1.92
C LEU A 58 12.28 0.26 1.50
N CYS A 59 11.05 0.67 1.20
CA CYS A 59 10.72 2.07 0.93
C CYS A 59 9.62 2.52 1.88
N VAL A 60 9.86 3.61 2.61
CA VAL A 60 8.89 4.27 3.48
C VAL A 60 8.58 5.63 2.90
N THR A 61 7.29 5.85 2.62
CA THR A 61 6.77 7.12 2.11
C THR A 61 5.72 7.64 3.07
N ARG A 62 5.52 8.96 3.08
CA ARG A 62 4.56 9.63 3.94
C ARG A 62 3.57 10.39 3.09
N TYR A 63 2.28 10.21 3.39
CA TYR A 63 1.22 10.99 2.76
C TYR A 63 1.31 12.47 3.18
N SER A 64 1.31 13.35 2.18
CA SER A 64 1.43 14.81 2.30
C SER A 64 0.13 15.43 2.83
N ALA A 65 -0.07 15.36 4.14
CA ALA A 65 -1.20 15.93 4.87
C ALA A 65 -0.79 16.36 6.29
N SER A 66 -1.74 16.85 7.10
CA SER A 66 -1.47 17.10 8.52
C SER A 66 -1.26 15.80 9.30
N LYS A 67 -0.73 15.89 10.52
CA LYS A 67 -0.54 14.70 11.38
C LYS A 67 -1.88 14.07 11.74
N GLU A 68 -2.90 14.90 11.94
CA GLU A 68 -4.27 14.50 12.29
C GLU A 68 -4.86 13.65 11.16
N VAL A 69 -4.79 14.11 9.91
CA VAL A 69 -5.27 13.35 8.74
C VAL A 69 -4.51 12.02 8.60
N ARG A 70 -3.20 11.99 8.82
CA ARG A 70 -2.43 10.74 8.79
C ARG A 70 -2.85 9.76 9.89
N ASN A 71 -3.17 10.27 11.08
CA ASN A 71 -3.67 9.45 12.18
C ASN A 71 -5.06 8.87 11.87
N GLU A 72 -5.92 9.63 11.19
CA GLU A 72 -7.22 9.15 10.73
C GLU A 72 -7.07 8.05 9.67
N ILE A 73 -6.15 8.21 8.70
CA ILE A 73 -5.85 7.16 7.72
C ILE A 73 -5.36 5.88 8.41
N ALA A 74 -4.48 6.02 9.42
CA ALA A 74 -4.02 4.91 10.25
C ALA A 74 -5.16 4.24 11.03
N ALA A 75 -6.09 5.03 11.59
CA ALA A 75 -7.27 4.52 12.29
C ALA A 75 -8.21 3.77 11.34
N THR A 76 -8.39 4.25 10.11
CA THR A 76 -9.16 3.55 9.07
C THR A 76 -8.53 2.20 8.72
N ALA A 77 -7.20 2.14 8.56
CA ALA A 77 -6.51 0.87 8.34
C ALA A 77 -6.69 -0.10 9.52
N LEU A 78 -6.57 0.40 10.77
CA LEU A 78 -6.82 -0.39 11.98
C LEU A 78 -8.26 -0.92 12.05
N LYS A 79 -9.25 -0.15 11.57
CA LYS A 79 -10.64 -0.60 11.45
C LYS A 79 -10.74 -1.79 10.48
N TYR A 80 -10.07 -1.75 9.33
CA TYR A 80 -10.06 -2.89 8.40
C TYR A 80 -9.47 -4.16 9.02
N TYR A 81 -8.43 -4.02 9.85
CA TYR A 81 -7.87 -5.11 10.66
C TYR A 81 -8.89 -5.67 11.65
N GLN A 82 -9.57 -4.80 12.41
CA GLN A 82 -10.59 -5.20 13.39
C GLN A 82 -11.80 -5.90 12.74
N GLU A 83 -12.20 -5.44 11.55
CA GLU A 83 -13.27 -6.03 10.74
C GLU A 83 -12.91 -7.38 10.10
N LYS A 84 -11.63 -7.78 10.14
CA LYS A 84 -11.09 -8.94 9.44
C LYS A 84 -11.47 -8.93 7.95
N ARG A 85 -11.22 -7.80 7.28
CA ARG A 85 -11.39 -7.69 5.82
C ARG A 85 -10.55 -8.74 5.09
N GLY A 86 -11.12 -9.39 4.09
CA GLY A 86 -10.53 -10.56 3.43
C GLY A 86 -9.54 -10.18 2.32
N PHE A 87 -8.81 -11.16 1.81
CA PHE A 87 -7.96 -10.97 0.63
C PHE A 87 -8.76 -11.18 -0.65
N ASP A 88 -8.75 -10.19 -1.54
CA ASP A 88 -9.40 -10.29 -2.85
C ASP A 88 -8.48 -11.04 -3.83
N TYR A 89 -8.85 -12.28 -4.12
CA TYR A 89 -8.14 -13.16 -5.05
C TYR A 89 -8.37 -12.80 -6.52
N ASP A 90 -9.50 -12.17 -6.82
CA ASP A 90 -9.89 -11.78 -8.18
C ASP A 90 -9.40 -10.35 -8.51
N MET A 91 -9.01 -9.58 -7.48
CA MET A 91 -8.48 -8.22 -7.57
C MET A 91 -9.42 -7.28 -8.35
N THR A 92 -10.70 -7.24 -7.98
CA THR A 92 -11.77 -6.61 -8.78
C THR A 92 -12.19 -5.21 -8.33
N LEU A 93 -11.71 -4.67 -7.21
CA LEU A 93 -12.15 -3.38 -6.62
C LEU A 93 -13.67 -3.27 -6.31
N GLU A 94 -14.46 -4.29 -6.63
CA GLU A 94 -15.92 -4.30 -6.44
C GLU A 94 -16.29 -4.68 -5.01
N SER A 95 -15.46 -5.50 -4.36
CA SER A 95 -15.72 -5.92 -2.98
C SER A 95 -15.53 -4.76 -2.01
N GLU A 96 -16.50 -4.52 -1.13
CA GLU A 96 -16.32 -3.59 -0.02
C GLU A 96 -15.51 -4.20 1.14
N ARG A 97 -15.38 -5.53 1.13
CA ARG A 97 -14.88 -6.33 2.25
C ARG A 97 -13.54 -6.99 2.01
N ASP A 98 -13.23 -7.29 0.76
CA ASP A 98 -12.01 -8.00 0.39
C ASP A 98 -11.10 -7.05 -0.39
N LEU A 99 -9.81 -7.10 -0.09
CA LEU A 99 -8.82 -6.13 -0.53
C LEU A 99 -7.54 -6.82 -0.98
N PHE A 100 -6.79 -6.19 -1.88
CA PHE A 100 -5.36 -6.48 -2.06
C PHE A 100 -4.47 -5.37 -1.45
N CYS A 101 -3.15 -5.60 -1.42
CA CYS A 101 -2.23 -4.77 -0.62
C CYS A 101 -2.25 -3.27 -0.97
N THR A 102 -2.19 -2.90 -2.25
CA THR A 102 -2.22 -1.50 -2.70
C THR A 102 -3.62 -0.89 -2.56
N GLU A 103 -4.67 -1.68 -2.74
CA GLU A 103 -6.04 -1.28 -2.51
C GLU A 103 -6.31 -0.94 -1.06
N LEU A 104 -5.79 -1.71 -0.10
CA LEU A 104 -5.89 -1.40 1.33
C LEU A 104 -5.38 0.01 1.63
N VAL A 105 -4.21 0.35 1.10
CA VAL A 105 -3.60 1.67 1.31
C VAL A 105 -4.41 2.77 0.62
N TRP A 106 -4.81 2.53 -0.63
CA TRP A 106 -5.60 3.47 -1.41
C TRP A 106 -6.98 3.74 -0.80
N ARG A 107 -7.72 2.70 -0.40
CA ARG A 107 -9.03 2.83 0.25
C ARG A 107 -8.93 3.51 1.60
N ALA A 108 -7.91 3.21 2.42
CA ALA A 108 -7.74 3.90 3.69
C ALA A 108 -7.59 5.43 3.50
N ILE A 109 -6.92 5.86 2.43
CA ILE A 109 -6.80 7.29 2.09
C ILE A 109 -8.12 7.82 1.52
N LEU A 110 -8.74 7.10 0.59
CA LEU A 110 -9.98 7.52 -0.06
C LEU A 110 -11.13 7.64 0.96
N ASP A 111 -11.35 6.62 1.78
CA ASP A 111 -12.42 6.57 2.79
C ASP A 111 -12.23 7.66 3.86
N THR A 112 -10.98 8.02 4.17
CA THR A 112 -10.69 9.04 5.18
C THR A 112 -10.78 10.47 4.61
N THR A 113 -10.26 10.68 3.40
CA THR A 113 -10.02 12.05 2.87
C THR A 113 -10.91 12.42 1.69
N GLY A 114 -11.62 11.46 1.11
CA GLY A 114 -12.33 11.62 -0.16
C GLY A 114 -11.43 11.76 -1.39
N LYS A 115 -10.09 11.68 -1.23
CA LYS A 115 -9.13 11.91 -2.31
C LYS A 115 -8.71 10.60 -2.97
N ASP A 116 -8.98 10.48 -4.28
CA ASP A 116 -8.40 9.42 -5.09
C ASP A 116 -6.93 9.74 -5.41
N VAL A 117 -6.00 9.06 -4.74
CA VAL A 117 -4.55 9.21 -4.99
C VAL A 117 -4.05 8.40 -6.18
N SER A 118 -4.89 7.51 -6.75
CA SER A 118 -4.56 6.64 -7.88
C SER A 118 -5.58 6.81 -9.03
N PRO A 119 -5.84 8.03 -9.54
CA PRO A 119 -6.90 8.26 -10.53
C PRO A 119 -6.68 7.46 -11.82
N GLN A 120 -5.43 7.25 -12.21
CA GLN A 120 -5.05 6.35 -13.29
C GLN A 120 -4.91 4.94 -12.74
N LYS A 121 -5.93 4.13 -12.98
CA LYS A 121 -5.92 2.71 -12.62
C LYS A 121 -5.30 1.88 -13.74
N ILE A 122 -4.79 0.69 -13.43
CA ILE A 122 -4.06 -0.12 -14.39
C ILE A 122 -4.92 -1.27 -14.91
N PRO A 123 -5.19 -1.36 -16.23
CA PRO A 123 -5.79 -2.55 -16.82
C PRO A 123 -4.82 -3.73 -16.70
N TRP A 124 -5.28 -4.82 -16.09
CA TRP A 124 -4.48 -6.04 -15.95
C TRP A 124 -5.37 -7.26 -16.05
N ARG A 125 -5.14 -8.11 -17.06
CA ARG A 125 -5.85 -9.39 -17.26
C ARG A 125 -7.39 -9.31 -17.21
N GLY A 126 -7.96 -8.19 -17.68
CA GLY A 126 -9.42 -7.97 -17.68
C GLY A 126 -9.97 -7.34 -16.41
N THR A 127 -9.13 -7.06 -15.40
CA THR A 127 -9.48 -6.27 -14.21
C THR A 127 -8.74 -4.92 -14.17
N ILE A 128 -9.09 -4.09 -13.18
CA ILE A 128 -8.49 -2.80 -12.88
C ILE A 128 -7.73 -2.92 -11.54
N LEU A 129 -6.44 -2.56 -11.54
CA LEU A 129 -5.59 -2.58 -10.34
C LEU A 129 -5.25 -1.18 -9.82
N ILE A 130 -5.07 -1.08 -8.51
CA ILE A 130 -4.29 0.00 -7.88
C ILE A 130 -2.80 -0.36 -8.00
N GLY A 131 -2.07 0.43 -8.77
CA GLY A 131 -0.62 0.29 -8.88
C GLY A 131 0.14 0.79 -7.65
N PHE A 132 1.44 0.54 -7.65
CA PHE A 132 2.38 1.06 -6.65
C PHE A 132 2.83 2.49 -6.98
N LYS A 133 2.91 2.89 -8.25
CA LYS A 133 3.41 4.22 -8.69
C LYS A 133 2.78 5.41 -7.95
N PRO A 134 1.47 5.46 -7.68
CA PRO A 134 0.86 6.56 -6.95
C PRO A 134 1.54 6.92 -5.62
N PHE A 135 2.16 5.94 -4.95
CA PHE A 135 2.76 6.10 -3.63
C PHE A 135 4.18 6.69 -3.66
N PHE A 136 4.79 6.87 -4.84
CA PHE A 136 6.13 7.45 -5.01
C PHE A 136 6.37 8.26 -6.29
N ARG A 137 5.38 8.37 -7.17
CA ARG A 137 5.40 9.21 -8.38
C ARG A 137 4.27 10.23 -8.40
N SER A 138 3.89 10.74 -7.23
CA SER A 138 2.84 11.74 -7.12
C SER A 138 3.22 12.79 -6.08
N PRO A 139 2.67 14.02 -6.17
CA PRO A 139 2.89 15.05 -5.16
C PRO A 139 2.21 14.73 -3.82
N ASN A 140 1.45 13.64 -3.75
CA ASN A 140 0.69 13.24 -2.57
C ASN A 140 1.56 12.53 -1.52
N PHE A 141 2.79 12.14 -1.88
CA PHE A 141 3.69 11.45 -0.98
C PHE A 141 5.07 12.09 -0.99
N GLU A 142 5.76 11.99 0.14
CA GLU A 142 7.17 12.33 0.29
C GLU A 142 7.97 11.10 0.77
N PRO A 143 9.25 10.97 0.40
CA PRO A 143 10.07 9.87 0.88
C PRO A 143 10.48 10.13 2.34
N VAL A 144 10.45 9.09 3.16
CA VAL A 144 10.93 9.11 4.56
C VAL A 144 12.21 8.30 4.70
N TYR A 145 12.23 7.11 4.09
CA TYR A 145 13.36 6.20 4.09
C TYR A 145 13.36 5.40 2.80
N LEU A 146 14.50 5.29 2.12
CA LEU A 146 14.61 4.57 0.85
C LEU A 146 15.89 3.74 0.87
N GLU A 147 15.76 2.44 0.72
CA GLU A 147 16.90 1.56 0.47
C GLU A 147 17.34 1.61 -1.01
N LYS A 148 18.53 1.06 -1.29
CA LYS A 148 19.22 1.19 -2.57
C LYS A 148 18.42 0.69 -3.78
N ASN A 149 17.53 -0.29 -3.58
CA ASN A 149 16.72 -0.86 -4.67
C ASN A 149 15.29 -0.28 -4.74
N CYS A 150 15.00 0.79 -3.98
CA CYS A 150 13.73 1.50 -4.10
C CYS A 150 13.56 2.11 -5.50
N PRO A 151 12.31 2.19 -6.01
CA PRO A 151 12.02 2.98 -7.20
C PRO A 151 12.46 4.43 -7.02
N VAL A 152 12.83 5.08 -8.13
CA VAL A 152 13.09 6.53 -8.15
C VAL A 152 11.83 7.25 -7.70
N PHE A 153 11.98 8.07 -6.66
CA PHE A 153 10.91 8.90 -6.13
C PHE A 153 10.80 10.18 -6.96
N GLU A 154 9.61 10.44 -7.51
CA GLU A 154 9.34 11.57 -8.40
C GLU A 154 8.15 12.36 -7.84
N THR A 155 8.36 13.61 -7.45
CA THR A 155 7.30 14.48 -6.89
C THR A 155 6.48 15.20 -7.96
N SER A 156 6.75 14.91 -9.24
CA SER A 156 6.23 15.66 -10.38
C SER A 156 4.87 15.15 -10.84
N ALA A 157 3.94 16.09 -11.09
CA ALA A 157 2.74 15.87 -11.90
C ALA A 157 3.08 15.81 -13.40
N ALA A 158 4.13 15.06 -13.78
CA ALA A 158 4.49 14.88 -15.17
C ALA A 158 3.36 14.10 -15.84
N SER A 159 2.51 14.83 -16.53
CA SER A 159 1.69 14.37 -17.64
C SER A 159 2.45 13.29 -18.39
N LEU A 160 2.01 12.03 -18.23
CA LEU A 160 2.37 10.99 -19.18
C LEU A 160 1.90 11.50 -20.57
N PRO A 161 2.75 11.41 -21.60
CA PRO A 161 2.41 11.86 -22.95
C PRO A 161 1.18 11.14 -23.51
#